data_AF-A0A2V7S677-F1
#
_entry.id   AF-A0A2V7S677-F1
#
_cell.length_a   1.000
_cell.length_b   1.000
_cell.length_c   1.000
_cell.angle_alpha   90.00
_cell.angle_beta   90.00
_cell.angle_gamma   90.00
#
_symmetry.space_group_name_H-M   'P 1'
#
loop_
_entity.id
_entity.type
_entity.pdbx_description
1 polymer ?
#
loop_
_entity_poly.entity_id
_entity_poly.type
_entity_poly.pdbx_seq_one_letter_code
_entity_poly.pdbx_strand_id
1 'polypeptide(L)'
;MFGFGTDEPGGVWKLHVIAAAHQPVLRSLAAWCHAGHSLVIIRGNHDQDWAWPGVRRAFLALLRRAGAHLRPGQVRILPRAYQQANVYIEHGHGADWLTCAERDVLEGSPARLRLPFGSLITRYVINVLERRLPPHGSVPPSRRLVEALRQRPWRMVPGIVANALRAIPLIGLSGWKPWFGRLLRWWPARVSMTMSTALLVAPLAPLVGGHPMGHWSGCMAASLLGLGLPIAGFMGRQIAAQIDVEALVGQVRRYARRVAVTWVEPWCPRRYVVLGHSHRAEACEWVGERHSVVYLNPGAWLPQADGPADLVAPRFVWLARRGDAYVRHRLLPLGAVAH
;
A
#
# COMPACT_ATOMS: atom_id res chain seq x y z
N MET A 1 2.35 -16.95 17.12
CA MET A 1 1.64 -17.12 15.82
C MET A 1 1.79 -15.83 15.02
N PHE A 2 2.61 -15.81 13.97
CA PHE A 2 2.88 -14.59 13.18
C PHE A 2 1.97 -14.57 11.95
N GLY A 3 0.98 -13.68 11.97
CA GLY A 3 0.04 -13.47 10.87
C GLY A 3 -1.09 -14.50 10.84
N PHE A 4 -2.31 -14.07 11.17
CA PHE A 4 -3.53 -14.80 10.82
C PHE A 4 -3.52 -15.14 9.32
N GLY A 5 -4.25 -16.15 8.86
CA GLY A 5 -4.26 -16.45 7.42
C GLY A 5 -4.79 -15.29 6.57
N THR A 6 -4.96 -15.57 5.29
CA THR A 6 -5.75 -14.74 4.37
C THR A 6 -7.10 -15.40 4.08
N ASP A 7 -7.51 -16.32 4.95
CA ASP A 7 -8.76 -17.06 4.92
C ASP A 7 -9.90 -16.26 5.55
N GLU A 8 -11.12 -16.64 5.19
CA GLU A 8 -12.32 -15.94 5.62
C GLU A 8 -12.49 -15.86 7.15
N PRO A 9 -12.30 -16.94 7.95
CA PRO A 9 -12.35 -16.86 9.40
C PRO A 9 -11.35 -15.87 9.99
N GLY A 10 -10.11 -15.86 9.47
CA GLY A 10 -9.08 -14.91 9.85
C GLY A 10 -9.46 -13.46 9.55
N GLY A 11 -10.05 -13.21 8.38
CA GLY A 11 -10.58 -11.89 7.99
C GLY A 11 -11.72 -11.43 8.90
N VAL A 12 -12.65 -12.33 9.24
CA VAL A 12 -13.78 -12.03 10.15
C VAL A 12 -13.26 -11.70 11.55
N TRP A 13 -12.32 -12.48 12.08
CA TRP A 13 -11.70 -12.20 13.38
C TRP A 13 -11.00 -10.84 13.40
N LYS A 14 -10.20 -10.54 12.36
CA LYS A 14 -9.51 -9.24 12.22
C LYS A 14 -10.51 -8.08 12.24
N LEU A 15 -11.62 -8.20 11.51
CA LEU A 15 -12.67 -7.20 11.52
C LEU A 15 -13.26 -6.98 12.92
N HIS A 16 -13.50 -8.05 13.70
CA HIS A 16 -14.00 -7.91 15.07
C HIS A 16 -13.01 -7.20 15.99
N VAL A 17 -11.71 -7.47 15.86
CA VAL A 17 -10.67 -6.77 16.62
C VAL A 17 -10.64 -5.27 16.28
N ILE A 18 -10.69 -4.93 15.00
CA ILE A 18 -10.77 -3.52 14.54
C ILE A 18 -12.04 -2.87 15.08
N ALA A 19 -13.19 -3.53 14.96
CA ALA A 19 -14.48 -3.05 15.44
C ALA A 19 -14.48 -2.77 16.95
N ALA A 20 -13.87 -3.65 17.75
CA ALA A 20 -13.75 -3.48 19.19
C ALA A 20 -12.87 -2.27 19.56
N ALA A 21 -11.79 -2.03 18.82
CA ALA A 21 -10.91 -0.87 19.03
C ALA A 21 -11.51 0.46 18.52
N HIS A 22 -12.47 0.40 17.57
CA HIS A 22 -13.00 1.57 16.87
C HIS A 22 -14.54 1.69 16.95
N GLN A 23 -15.12 1.34 18.10
CA GLN A 23 -16.57 1.44 18.32
C GLN A 23 -17.19 2.81 17.98
N PRO A 24 -16.56 3.97 18.26
CA PRO A 24 -17.11 5.27 17.86
C PRO A 24 -17.36 5.37 16.35
N VAL A 25 -16.45 4.84 15.52
CA VAL A 25 -16.60 4.86 14.05
C VAL A 25 -17.82 4.03 13.63
N LEU A 26 -17.99 2.83 14.20
CA LEU A 26 -19.15 1.99 13.88
C LEU A 26 -20.48 2.63 14.30
N ARG A 27 -20.52 3.27 15.48
CA ARG A 27 -21.71 4.01 15.94
C ARG A 27 -22.04 5.18 15.02
N SER A 28 -21.04 5.96 14.60
CA SER A 28 -21.25 7.06 13.65
C SER A 28 -21.73 6.58 12.29
N LEU A 29 -21.16 5.48 11.76
CA LEU A 29 -21.62 4.86 10.51
C LEU A 29 -23.04 4.30 10.63
N ALA A 30 -23.39 3.73 11.79
CA ALA A 30 -24.73 3.22 12.05
C ALA A 30 -25.76 4.35 12.10
N ALA A 31 -25.46 5.44 12.81
CA ALA A 31 -26.29 6.65 12.85
C ALA A 31 -26.45 7.28 11.45
N TRP A 32 -25.37 7.35 10.66
CA TRP A 32 -25.41 7.81 9.27
C TRP A 32 -26.37 6.98 8.41
N CYS A 33 -26.30 5.65 8.51
CA CYS A 33 -27.23 4.77 7.79
C CYS A 33 -28.66 4.89 8.33
N HIS A 34 -28.84 5.05 9.64
CA HIS A 34 -30.15 5.25 10.26
C HIS A 34 -30.83 6.53 9.75
N ALA A 35 -30.07 7.60 9.54
CA ALA A 35 -30.56 8.85 8.91
C ALA A 35 -30.93 8.71 7.43
N GLY A 36 -30.88 7.49 6.86
CA GLY A 36 -31.30 7.20 5.50
C GLY A 36 -30.19 7.34 4.45
N HIS A 37 -28.96 7.69 4.84
CA HIS A 37 -27.84 7.77 3.91
C HIS A 37 -27.28 6.40 3.52
N SER A 38 -26.62 6.33 2.37
CA SER A 38 -25.98 5.11 1.88
C SER A 38 -24.48 5.13 2.14
N LEU A 39 -23.89 3.93 2.25
CA LEU A 39 -22.46 3.72 2.42
C LEU A 39 -21.91 2.89 1.27
N VAL A 40 -20.86 3.39 0.62
CA VAL A 40 -20.09 2.64 -0.38
C VAL A 40 -18.67 2.49 0.13
N ILE A 41 -18.23 1.25 0.31
CA ILE A 41 -16.86 0.90 0.71
C ILE A 41 -16.14 0.40 -0.54
N ILE A 42 -14.99 1.00 -0.86
CA ILE A 42 -14.15 0.57 -1.96
C ILE A 42 -12.90 -0.07 -1.37
N ARG A 43 -12.56 -1.26 -1.86
CA ARG A 43 -11.40 -2.01 -1.38
C ARG A 43 -10.08 -1.27 -1.63
N GLY A 44 -9.29 -1.06 -0.57
CA GLY A 44 -7.92 -0.59 -0.64
C GLY A 44 -6.88 -1.73 -0.73
N ASN A 45 -5.60 -1.37 -0.85
CA ASN A 45 -4.49 -2.32 -0.87
C ASN A 45 -4.36 -3.15 0.43
N HIS A 46 -4.77 -2.58 1.56
CA HIS A 46 -4.72 -3.21 2.89
C HIS A 46 -6.04 -3.90 3.30
N ASP A 47 -7.08 -3.78 2.50
CA ASP A 47 -8.44 -4.21 2.84
C ASP A 47 -8.89 -5.42 2.01
N GLN A 48 -7.95 -6.29 1.64
CA GLN A 48 -8.20 -7.45 0.77
C GLN A 48 -9.30 -8.37 1.32
N ASP A 49 -9.45 -8.42 2.64
CA ASP A 49 -10.43 -9.25 3.35
C ASP A 49 -11.90 -8.92 2.95
N TRP A 50 -12.16 -7.75 2.37
CA TRP A 50 -13.47 -7.44 1.76
C TRP A 50 -13.83 -8.36 0.59
N ALA A 51 -12.91 -9.12 0.03
CA ALA A 51 -13.22 -10.18 -0.94
C ALA A 51 -14.13 -11.27 -0.33
N TRP A 52 -14.01 -11.52 0.98
CA TRP A 52 -14.74 -12.58 1.66
C TRP A 52 -16.20 -12.20 1.97
N PRO A 53 -17.19 -12.97 1.51
CA PRO A 53 -18.60 -12.71 1.82
C PRO A 53 -18.89 -12.67 3.34
N GLY A 54 -18.24 -13.50 4.13
CA GLY A 54 -18.35 -13.57 5.58
C GLY A 54 -17.85 -12.31 6.27
N VAL A 55 -16.77 -11.70 5.79
CA VAL A 55 -16.29 -10.39 6.28
C VAL A 55 -17.33 -9.31 6.01
N ARG A 56 -17.93 -9.30 4.80
CA ARG A 56 -19.02 -8.38 4.46
C ARG A 56 -20.24 -8.57 5.38
N ARG A 57 -20.68 -9.82 5.58
CA ARG A 57 -21.81 -10.14 6.48
C ARG A 57 -21.52 -9.73 7.92
N ALA A 58 -20.31 -10.00 8.42
CA ALA A 58 -19.90 -9.62 9.76
C ALA A 58 -19.91 -8.09 9.95
N PHE A 59 -19.46 -7.31 8.97
CA PHE A 59 -19.52 -5.85 9.02
C PHE A 59 -20.97 -5.34 9.09
N LEU A 60 -21.86 -5.88 8.26
CA LEU A 60 -23.28 -5.52 8.32
C LEU A 60 -23.91 -5.87 9.68
N ALA A 61 -23.54 -7.02 10.27
CA ALA A 61 -24.00 -7.39 11.60
C ALA A 61 -23.49 -6.43 12.69
N LEU A 62 -22.25 -5.96 12.57
CA LEU A 62 -21.67 -4.96 13.48
C LEU A 62 -22.41 -3.61 13.39
N LEU A 63 -22.75 -3.15 12.18
CA LEU A 63 -23.55 -1.94 12.00
C LEU A 63 -24.96 -2.07 12.60
N ARG A 64 -25.62 -3.22 12.42
CA ARG A 64 -26.93 -3.51 13.02
C ARG A 64 -26.86 -3.52 14.54
N ARG A 65 -25.84 -4.16 15.13
CA ARG A 65 -25.60 -4.14 16.57
C ARG A 65 -25.33 -2.73 17.12
N ALA A 66 -24.74 -1.85 16.30
CA ALA A 66 -24.54 -0.45 16.63
C ALA A 66 -25.79 0.43 16.42
N GLY A 67 -26.95 -0.15 16.05
CA GLY A 67 -28.24 0.55 15.94
C GLY A 67 -28.72 0.85 14.51
N ALA A 68 -28.03 0.36 13.47
CA ALA A 68 -28.43 0.62 12.10
C ALA A 68 -29.59 -0.28 11.64
N HIS A 69 -30.67 0.32 11.11
CA HIS A 69 -31.71 -0.38 10.36
C HIS A 69 -31.40 -0.33 8.86
N LEU A 70 -30.60 -1.29 8.39
CA LEU A 70 -30.08 -1.27 7.02
C LEU A 70 -31.12 -1.73 5.99
N ARG A 71 -31.42 -0.88 5.01
CA ARG A 71 -32.20 -1.25 3.81
C ARG A 71 -31.36 -2.09 2.84
N PRO A 72 -31.97 -2.98 2.04
CA PRO A 72 -31.26 -3.68 0.98
C PRO A 72 -30.50 -2.71 0.07
N GLY A 73 -29.22 -3.00 -0.18
CA GLY A 73 -28.37 -2.16 -1.04
C GLY A 73 -27.89 -0.84 -0.44
N GLN A 74 -28.28 -0.49 0.79
CA GLN A 74 -27.84 0.75 1.45
C GLN A 74 -26.34 0.76 1.75
N VAL A 75 -25.77 -0.40 2.03
CA VAL A 75 -24.32 -0.60 2.20
C VAL A 75 -23.82 -1.46 1.06
N ARG A 76 -22.91 -0.92 0.26
CA ARG A 76 -22.29 -1.61 -0.89
C ARG A 76 -20.79 -1.69 -0.70
N ILE A 77 -20.22 -2.86 -0.97
CA ILE A 77 -18.78 -3.09 -0.91
C ILE A 77 -18.32 -3.42 -2.32
N LEU A 78 -17.48 -2.56 -2.90
CA LEU A 78 -17.02 -2.65 -4.28
C LEU A 78 -15.56 -3.11 -4.32
N PRO A 79 -15.21 -4.01 -5.26
CA PRO A 79 -13.88 -4.63 -5.28
C PRO A 79 -12.77 -3.70 -5.79
N ARG A 80 -13.11 -2.65 -6.54
CA ARG A 80 -12.11 -1.83 -7.23
C ARG A 80 -12.43 -0.34 -7.28
N ALA A 81 -13.60 0.00 -7.83
CA ALA A 81 -13.96 1.40 -8.06
C ALA A 81 -15.47 1.60 -7.92
N TYR A 82 -15.82 2.84 -7.62
CA TYR A 82 -17.18 3.37 -7.75
C TYR A 82 -17.21 4.32 -8.94
N GLN A 83 -18.20 4.12 -9.81
CA GLN A 83 -18.40 4.94 -10.99
C GLN A 83 -19.87 5.33 -11.06
N GLN A 84 -20.12 6.63 -11.15
CA GLN A 84 -21.47 7.15 -11.36
C GLN A 84 -21.41 8.51 -12.04
N ALA A 85 -22.16 8.66 -13.13
CA ALA A 85 -22.22 9.88 -13.93
C ALA A 85 -20.82 10.32 -14.37
N ASN A 86 -20.37 11.48 -13.92
CA ASN A 86 -19.06 12.05 -14.23
C ASN A 86 -18.05 11.97 -13.06
N VAL A 87 -18.29 11.09 -12.07
CA VAL A 87 -17.31 10.75 -11.03
C VAL A 87 -16.82 9.29 -11.13
N TYR A 88 -15.50 9.12 -11.03
CA TYR A 88 -14.79 7.87 -10.80
C TYR A 88 -14.04 7.94 -9.47
N ILE A 89 -14.24 6.96 -8.59
CA ILE A 89 -13.56 6.87 -7.28
C ILE A 89 -12.92 5.50 -7.17
N GLU A 90 -11.64 5.46 -6.83
CA GLU A 90 -11.01 4.22 -6.39
C GLU A 90 -9.92 4.52 -5.35
N HIS A 91 -9.31 3.47 -4.80
CA HIS A 91 -8.20 3.66 -3.88
C HIS A 91 -6.93 4.16 -4.60
N GLY A 92 -6.60 3.66 -5.80
CA GLY A 92 -5.40 4.06 -6.56
C GLY A 92 -4.22 3.08 -6.49
N HIS A 93 -4.31 2.00 -5.71
CA HIS A 93 -3.22 1.02 -5.56
C HIS A 93 -2.85 0.27 -6.85
N GLY A 94 -3.71 0.29 -7.87
CA GLY A 94 -3.38 -0.25 -9.19
C GLY A 94 -2.25 0.52 -9.89
N ALA A 95 -1.97 1.77 -9.47
CA ALA A 95 -0.87 2.57 -9.99
C ALA A 95 0.52 2.10 -9.52
N ASP A 96 0.57 1.45 -8.36
CA ASP A 96 1.81 1.04 -7.71
C ASP A 96 1.91 -0.48 -7.67
N TRP A 97 2.91 -1.01 -8.36
CA TRP A 97 3.12 -2.44 -8.46
C TRP A 97 3.36 -3.13 -7.10
N LEU A 98 3.86 -2.42 -6.07
CA LEU A 98 4.11 -3.00 -4.75
C LEU A 98 2.79 -3.32 -4.04
N THR A 99 1.77 -2.53 -4.32
CA THR A 99 0.47 -2.58 -3.65
C THR A 99 -0.65 -3.07 -4.56
N CYS A 100 -0.41 -3.17 -5.86
CA CYS A 100 -1.31 -3.76 -6.85
C CYS A 100 -1.51 -5.26 -6.59
N ALA A 101 -2.76 -5.65 -6.32
CA ALA A 101 -3.15 -7.06 -6.30
C ALA A 101 -3.48 -7.50 -7.74
N GLU A 102 -2.75 -8.48 -8.27
CA GLU A 102 -3.00 -9.01 -9.62
C GLU A 102 -4.28 -9.87 -9.67
N ARG A 103 -4.62 -10.58 -8.57
CA ARG A 103 -5.78 -11.47 -8.46
C ARG A 103 -6.24 -11.61 -7.00
N ASP A 104 -7.53 -11.83 -6.81
CA ASP A 104 -8.15 -11.90 -5.47
C ASP A 104 -7.82 -13.19 -4.71
N VAL A 105 -7.65 -14.31 -5.42
CA VAL A 105 -7.51 -15.66 -4.83
C VAL A 105 -6.22 -16.33 -5.30
N LEU A 106 -5.58 -17.10 -4.41
CA LEU A 106 -4.36 -17.86 -4.74
C LEU A 106 -4.72 -19.04 -5.68
N GLU A 107 -4.03 -19.16 -6.81
CA GLU A 107 -4.15 -20.33 -7.68
C GLU A 107 -3.83 -21.60 -6.89
N GLY A 108 -4.74 -22.59 -6.91
CA GLY A 108 -4.61 -23.84 -6.16
C GLY A 108 -5.10 -23.80 -4.71
N SER A 109 -5.51 -22.64 -4.17
CA SER A 109 -6.12 -22.56 -2.84
C SER A 109 -7.26 -21.51 -2.80
N PRO A 110 -8.49 -21.91 -3.16
CA PRO A 110 -9.62 -20.98 -3.21
C PRO A 110 -9.99 -20.38 -1.85
N ALA A 111 -9.46 -20.94 -0.76
CA ALA A 111 -9.68 -20.50 0.62
C ALA A 111 -8.70 -19.40 1.10
N ARG A 112 -7.81 -18.89 0.24
CA ARG A 112 -6.80 -17.90 0.65
C ARG A 112 -6.66 -16.78 -0.37
N LEU A 113 -6.64 -15.54 0.11
CA LEU A 113 -6.36 -14.38 -0.74
C LEU A 113 -4.87 -14.27 -1.05
N ARG A 114 -4.57 -13.82 -2.28
CA ARG A 114 -3.22 -13.42 -2.66
C ARG A 114 -3.00 -11.96 -2.26
N LEU A 115 -2.09 -11.72 -1.33
CA LEU A 115 -1.76 -10.36 -0.91
C LEU A 115 -0.77 -9.70 -1.87
N PRO A 116 -0.88 -8.37 -2.10
CA PRO A 116 0.19 -7.61 -2.71
C PRO A 116 1.51 -7.78 -1.96
N PHE A 117 2.62 -7.71 -2.68
CA PHE A 117 3.95 -7.89 -2.11
C PHE A 117 4.24 -6.90 -0.96
N GLY A 118 3.86 -5.63 -1.14
CA GLY A 118 3.98 -4.60 -0.11
C GLY A 118 3.20 -4.92 1.16
N SER A 119 2.04 -5.57 1.03
CA SER A 119 1.25 -6.05 2.19
C SER A 119 1.94 -7.19 2.92
N LEU A 120 2.67 -8.07 2.22
CA LEU A 120 3.47 -9.14 2.83
C LEU A 120 4.70 -8.57 3.56
N ILE A 121 5.42 -7.62 2.95
CA ILE A 121 6.52 -6.89 3.62
C ILE A 121 5.98 -6.20 4.88
N THR A 122 4.85 -5.48 4.75
CA THR A 122 4.25 -4.78 5.88
C THR A 122 3.94 -5.75 7.02
N ARG A 123 3.29 -6.86 6.70
CA ARG A 123 2.82 -7.85 7.67
C ARG A 123 3.95 -8.58 8.39
N TYR A 124 4.94 -9.07 7.64
CA TYR A 124 5.95 -9.99 8.18
C TYR A 124 7.25 -9.30 8.55
N VAL A 125 7.56 -8.15 7.95
CA VAL A 125 8.81 -7.42 8.21
C VAL A 125 8.53 -6.16 9.02
N ILE A 126 7.78 -5.21 8.46
CA ILE A 126 7.61 -3.88 9.05
C ILE A 126 6.91 -3.96 10.41
N ASN A 127 5.71 -4.55 10.48
CA ASN A 127 4.94 -4.66 11.72
C ASN A 127 5.68 -5.41 12.83
N VAL A 128 6.54 -6.37 12.48
CA VAL A 128 7.33 -7.13 13.45
C VAL A 128 8.47 -6.27 14.02
N LEU A 129 9.11 -5.47 13.16
CA LEU A 129 10.17 -4.55 13.58
C LEU A 129 9.61 -3.38 14.38
N GLU A 130 8.44 -2.87 14.01
CA GLU A 130 7.76 -1.78 14.72
C GLU A 130 7.43 -2.14 16.17
N ARG A 131 7.07 -3.39 16.45
CA ARG A 131 6.84 -3.87 17.83
C ARG A 131 8.09 -3.79 18.71
N ARG A 132 9.28 -3.69 18.13
CA ARG A 132 10.55 -3.53 18.86
C ARG A 132 10.89 -2.06 19.12
N LEU A 133 10.13 -1.14 18.55
CA LEU A 133 10.32 0.29 18.71
C LEU A 133 9.32 0.82 19.74
N PRO A 134 9.75 1.67 20.68
CA PRO A 134 8.84 2.27 21.65
C PRO A 134 7.74 3.07 20.94
N PRO A 135 6.49 3.05 21.45
CA PRO A 135 5.40 3.82 20.86
C PRO A 135 5.74 5.32 20.89
N HIS A 136 5.62 5.99 19.74
CA HIS A 136 5.77 7.44 19.60
C HIS A 136 4.52 7.95 18.89
N GLY A 137 3.75 8.82 19.55
CA GLY A 137 2.33 9.06 19.24
C GLY A 137 2.03 9.82 17.93
N SER A 138 3.04 10.28 17.21
CA SER A 138 2.90 11.33 16.21
C SER A 138 3.55 11.01 14.86
N VAL A 139 4.35 9.94 14.79
CA VAL A 139 5.13 9.58 13.60
C VAL A 139 4.58 8.29 13.00
N PRO A 140 4.30 8.26 11.67
CA PRO A 140 3.86 7.04 11.00
C PRO A 140 4.81 5.87 11.28
N PRO A 141 4.28 4.66 11.51
CA PRO A 141 5.10 3.51 11.89
C PRO A 141 6.26 3.22 10.91
N SER A 142 6.02 3.38 9.61
CA SER A 142 7.05 3.24 8.57
C SER A 142 8.20 4.25 8.70
N ARG A 143 7.92 5.50 9.09
CA ARG A 143 8.94 6.55 9.26
C ARG A 143 9.80 6.29 10.50
N ARG A 144 9.21 5.81 11.60
CA ARG A 144 9.96 5.36 12.78
C ARG A 144 10.93 4.23 12.45
N LEU A 145 10.48 3.27 11.64
CA LEU A 145 11.33 2.17 11.21
C LEU A 145 12.53 2.66 10.40
N VAL A 146 12.31 3.62 9.50
CA VAL A 146 13.38 4.24 8.71
C VAL A 146 14.37 4.98 9.59
N GLU A 147 13.88 5.75 10.55
CA GLU A 147 14.73 6.47 11.49
C GLU A 147 15.55 5.52 12.37
N ALA A 148 14.92 4.47 12.91
CA ALA A 148 15.63 3.44 13.67
C ALA A 148 16.69 2.70 12.81
N LEU A 149 16.39 2.43 11.54
CA LEU A 149 17.34 1.82 10.61
C LEU A 149 18.52 2.76 10.32
N ARG A 150 18.29 4.07 10.19
CA ARG A 150 19.36 5.06 10.01
C ARG A 150 20.25 5.18 11.24
N GLN A 151 19.65 5.20 12.42
CA GLN A 151 20.40 5.37 13.67
C GLN A 151 21.16 4.11 14.09
N ARG A 152 20.56 2.92 13.88
CA ARG A 152 21.09 1.63 14.40
C ARG A 152 20.94 0.50 13.39
N PRO A 153 21.57 0.60 12.20
CA PRO A 153 21.35 -0.34 11.10
C PRO A 153 21.67 -1.79 11.50
N TRP A 154 22.80 -2.00 12.19
CA TRP A 154 23.25 -3.33 12.61
C TRP A 154 22.33 -4.01 13.64
N ARG A 155 21.53 -3.27 14.42
CA ARG A 155 20.53 -3.86 15.33
C ARG A 155 19.30 -4.36 14.60
N MET A 156 18.96 -3.70 13.48
CA MET A 156 17.74 -3.94 12.73
C MET A 156 17.93 -5.01 11.66
N VAL A 157 19.11 -5.06 11.02
CA VAL A 157 19.42 -5.96 9.91
C VAL A 157 19.16 -7.44 10.22
N PRO A 158 19.62 -8.03 11.35
CA PRO A 158 19.34 -9.43 11.65
C PRO A 158 17.83 -9.72 11.77
N GLY A 159 17.08 -8.79 12.35
CA GLY A 159 15.62 -8.89 12.46
C GLY A 159 14.92 -8.77 11.10
N ILE A 160 15.37 -7.87 10.23
CA ILE A 160 14.86 -7.72 8.86
C ILE A 160 15.11 -9.02 8.09
N VAL A 161 16.34 -9.52 8.08
CA VAL A 161 16.75 -10.71 7.34
C VAL A 161 15.98 -11.94 7.84
N ALA A 162 15.96 -12.20 9.15
CA ALA A 162 15.28 -13.36 9.70
C ALA A 162 13.77 -13.35 9.37
N ASN A 163 13.12 -12.19 9.44
CA ASN A 163 11.69 -12.09 9.13
C ASN A 163 11.40 -12.14 7.62
N ALA A 164 12.27 -11.55 6.78
CA ALA A 164 12.17 -11.67 5.34
C ALA A 164 12.32 -13.12 4.88
N LEU A 165 13.30 -13.86 5.43
CA LEU A 165 13.51 -15.28 5.16
C LEU A 165 12.29 -16.12 5.55
N ARG A 166 11.67 -15.83 6.70
CA ARG A 166 10.42 -16.49 7.12
C ARG A 166 9.23 -16.15 6.23
N ALA A 167 9.23 -15.00 5.58
CA ALA A 167 8.18 -14.59 4.65
C ALA A 167 8.30 -15.29 3.29
N ILE A 168 9.49 -15.77 2.88
CA ILE A 168 9.73 -16.45 1.59
C ILE A 168 8.70 -17.54 1.29
N PRO A 169 8.46 -18.55 2.15
CA PRO A 169 7.49 -19.61 1.87
C PRO A 169 6.05 -19.10 1.81
N LEU A 170 5.74 -17.99 2.46
CA LEU A 170 4.40 -17.39 2.49
C LEU A 170 4.13 -16.50 1.26
N ILE A 171 5.19 -15.97 0.64
CA ILE A 171 5.12 -15.17 -0.59
C ILE A 171 4.91 -16.07 -1.82
N GLY A 172 5.46 -17.29 -1.79
CA GLY A 172 5.40 -18.26 -2.89
C GLY A 172 6.14 -17.77 -4.16
N LEU A 173 6.58 -18.69 -5.02
CA LEU A 173 7.38 -18.35 -6.23
C LEU A 173 6.68 -17.34 -7.15
N SER A 174 5.34 -17.34 -7.20
CA SER A 174 4.53 -16.42 -8.00
C SER A 174 4.57 -14.97 -7.47
N GLY A 175 4.69 -14.76 -6.16
CA GLY A 175 4.92 -13.44 -5.57
C GLY A 175 6.31 -12.89 -5.87
N TRP A 176 7.30 -13.77 -6.07
CA TRP A 176 8.67 -13.40 -6.41
C TRP A 176 8.89 -13.12 -7.90
N LYS A 177 8.02 -13.59 -8.81
CA LYS A 177 8.22 -13.42 -10.27
C LYS A 177 8.38 -11.95 -10.73
N PRO A 178 7.54 -10.99 -10.29
CA PRO A 178 7.73 -9.57 -10.63
C PRO A 178 8.99 -8.97 -9.99
N TRP A 179 9.45 -9.55 -8.87
CA TRP A 179 10.67 -9.15 -8.18
C TRP A 179 11.90 -9.65 -8.93
N PHE A 180 11.96 -10.93 -9.29
CA PHE A 180 13.05 -11.49 -10.10
C PHE A 180 13.15 -10.81 -11.47
N GLY A 181 12.03 -10.55 -12.15
CA GLY A 181 12.07 -9.83 -13.42
C GLY A 181 12.64 -8.41 -13.31
N ARG A 182 12.46 -7.74 -12.18
CA ARG A 182 13.08 -6.43 -11.92
C ARG A 182 14.52 -6.54 -11.44
N LEU A 183 14.80 -7.47 -10.55
CA LEU A 183 16.15 -7.76 -10.11
C LEU A 183 17.00 -8.07 -11.34
N LEU A 184 16.56 -8.96 -12.23
CA LEU A 184 17.22 -9.32 -13.48
C LEU A 184 17.34 -8.17 -14.49
N ARG A 185 16.46 -7.16 -14.46
CA ARG A 185 16.68 -5.92 -15.23
C ARG A 185 17.72 -5.00 -14.60
N TRP A 186 17.91 -5.11 -13.29
CA TRP A 186 18.85 -4.32 -12.50
C TRP A 186 20.24 -4.98 -12.36
N TRP A 187 20.26 -6.31 -12.45
CA TRP A 187 21.37 -7.23 -12.24
C TRP A 187 22.53 -7.07 -13.24
N PRO A 188 22.30 -6.91 -14.56
CA PRO A 188 23.38 -6.95 -15.55
C PRO A 188 24.35 -5.77 -15.39
N ALA A 189 23.83 -4.58 -15.09
CA ALA A 189 24.65 -3.37 -14.95
C ALA A 189 25.60 -3.43 -13.73
N ARG A 190 25.20 -4.09 -12.63
CA ARG A 190 25.98 -4.09 -11.39
C ARG A 190 26.76 -5.36 -11.15
N VAL A 191 26.26 -6.52 -11.57
CA VAL A 191 27.05 -7.76 -11.55
C VAL A 191 28.20 -7.69 -12.54
N SER A 192 28.02 -7.05 -13.70
CA SER A 192 29.14 -6.73 -14.59
C SER A 192 30.19 -5.89 -13.88
N MET A 193 29.79 -4.83 -13.14
CA MET A 193 30.74 -4.04 -12.33
C MET A 193 31.43 -4.87 -11.25
N THR A 194 30.69 -5.59 -10.38
CA THR A 194 31.30 -6.34 -9.27
C THR A 194 32.10 -7.56 -9.72
N MET A 195 31.68 -8.26 -10.78
CA MET A 195 32.49 -9.32 -11.39
C MET A 195 33.72 -8.73 -12.08
N SER A 196 33.62 -7.58 -12.73
CA SER A 196 34.80 -6.90 -13.29
C SER A 196 35.77 -6.47 -12.18
N THR A 197 35.29 -5.95 -11.05
CA THR A 197 36.14 -5.61 -9.89
C THR A 197 36.74 -6.86 -9.26
N ALA A 198 35.98 -7.93 -9.08
CA ALA A 198 36.48 -9.19 -8.53
C ALA A 198 37.50 -9.87 -9.46
N LEU A 199 37.27 -9.84 -10.77
CA LEU A 199 38.21 -10.35 -11.79
C LEU A 199 39.48 -9.49 -11.88
N LEU A 200 39.40 -8.18 -11.62
CA LEU A 200 40.56 -7.28 -11.53
C LEU A 200 41.39 -7.51 -10.25
N VAL A 201 40.75 -7.85 -9.14
CA VAL A 201 41.41 -8.03 -7.82
C VAL A 201 41.88 -9.48 -7.60
N ALA A 202 41.23 -10.48 -8.21
CA ALA A 202 41.60 -11.89 -8.11
C ALA A 202 43.07 -12.20 -8.46
N PRO A 203 43.69 -11.65 -9.52
CA PRO A 203 45.10 -11.89 -9.81
C PRO A 203 46.08 -11.19 -8.85
N LEU A 204 45.61 -10.24 -8.02
CA LEU A 204 46.43 -9.57 -7.00
C LEU A 204 46.44 -10.31 -5.65
N ALA A 205 45.49 -11.24 -5.43
CA ALA A 205 45.39 -12.01 -4.19
C ALA A 205 46.62 -12.88 -3.82
N PRO A 206 47.37 -13.47 -4.77
CA PRO A 206 48.57 -14.27 -4.45
C PRO A 206 49.74 -13.43 -3.92
N LEU A 207 49.75 -12.10 -4.14
CA LEU A 207 50.84 -11.21 -3.73
C LEU A 207 50.78 -10.80 -2.24
N VAL A 208 49.69 -11.13 -1.52
CA VAL A 208 49.43 -10.61 -0.16
C VAL A 208 49.51 -11.68 0.95
N GLY A 209 49.69 -12.97 0.64
CA GLY A 209 50.04 -13.96 1.66
C GLY A 209 49.49 -15.36 1.41
N GLY A 210 50.38 -16.35 1.36
CA GLY A 210 50.08 -17.74 1.01
C GLY A 210 49.41 -18.54 2.12
N HIS A 211 48.33 -19.25 1.78
CA HIS A 211 48.01 -20.62 2.22
C HIS A 211 46.79 -21.14 1.44
N PRO A 212 46.90 -22.28 0.72
CA PRO A 212 45.89 -22.73 -0.26
C PRO A 212 44.56 -23.24 0.32
N MET A 213 44.48 -23.57 1.62
CA MET A 213 43.24 -24.04 2.27
C MET A 213 42.29 -22.90 2.71
N GLY A 214 42.75 -21.64 2.76
CA GLY A 214 41.90 -20.48 3.06
C GLY A 214 41.11 -19.95 1.86
N HIS A 215 41.51 -20.30 0.64
CA HIS A 215 41.02 -19.67 -0.59
C HIS A 215 39.58 -20.04 -0.93
N TRP A 216 39.11 -21.25 -0.63
CA TRP A 216 37.72 -21.65 -0.87
C TRP A 216 36.75 -20.92 0.06
N SER A 217 37.13 -20.73 1.32
CA SER A 217 36.34 -19.94 2.28
C SER A 217 36.27 -18.46 1.90
N GLY A 218 37.38 -17.88 1.41
CA GLY A 218 37.44 -16.52 0.91
C GLY A 218 36.63 -16.31 -0.38
N CYS A 219 36.71 -17.23 -1.34
CA CYS A 219 35.90 -17.19 -2.56
C CYS A 219 34.40 -17.38 -2.28
N MET A 220 34.04 -18.26 -1.34
CA MET A 220 32.65 -18.47 -0.94
C MET A 220 32.10 -17.25 -0.17
N ALA A 221 32.89 -16.66 0.73
CA ALA A 221 32.54 -15.42 1.41
C ALA A 221 32.42 -14.23 0.43
N ALA A 222 33.35 -14.11 -0.52
CA ALA A 222 33.30 -13.09 -1.57
C ALA A 222 32.10 -13.28 -2.52
N SER A 223 31.71 -14.53 -2.80
CA SER A 223 30.51 -14.84 -3.60
C SER A 223 29.22 -14.53 -2.83
N LEU A 224 29.17 -14.87 -1.54
CA LEU A 224 28.04 -14.53 -0.66
C LEU A 224 27.91 -13.02 -0.45
N LEU A 225 29.01 -12.29 -0.31
CA LEU A 225 29.00 -10.83 -0.26
C LEU A 225 28.68 -10.21 -1.63
N GLY A 226 29.21 -10.78 -2.71
CA GLY A 226 29.00 -10.34 -4.09
C GLY A 226 27.56 -10.54 -4.59
N LEU A 227 26.85 -11.55 -4.08
CA LEU A 227 25.42 -11.75 -4.34
C LEU A 227 24.53 -11.07 -3.29
N GLY A 228 24.96 -11.08 -2.02
CA GLY A 228 24.21 -10.54 -0.89
C GLY A 228 24.14 -9.02 -0.89
N LEU A 229 25.22 -8.30 -1.20
CA LEU A 229 25.25 -6.84 -1.21
C LEU A 229 24.36 -6.23 -2.31
N PRO A 230 24.33 -6.75 -3.56
CA PRO A 230 23.37 -6.27 -4.56
C PRO A 230 21.91 -6.56 -4.20
N ILE A 231 21.61 -7.73 -3.63
CA ILE A 231 20.26 -8.06 -3.16
C ILE A 231 19.87 -7.11 -2.02
N ALA A 232 20.74 -6.92 -1.03
CA ALA A 232 20.51 -5.99 0.08
C ALA A 232 20.37 -4.53 -0.39
N GLY A 233 21.21 -4.09 -1.34
CA GLY A 233 21.15 -2.77 -1.95
C GLY A 233 19.87 -2.56 -2.77
N PHE A 234 19.44 -3.58 -3.51
CA PHE A 234 18.15 -3.57 -4.21
C PHE A 234 17.00 -3.53 -3.21
N MET A 235 17.01 -4.35 -2.14
CA MET A 235 16.00 -4.31 -1.08
C MET A 235 15.96 -2.94 -0.39
N GLY A 236 17.12 -2.35 -0.09
CA GLY A 236 17.22 -1.00 0.45
C GLY A 236 16.61 0.03 -0.49
N ARG A 237 16.85 -0.08 -1.81
CA ARG A 237 16.22 0.77 -2.82
C ARG A 237 14.71 0.54 -2.93
N GLN A 238 14.22 -0.69 -2.79
CA GLN A 238 12.78 -0.99 -2.82
C GLN A 238 12.06 -0.43 -1.59
N ILE A 239 12.66 -0.57 -0.41
CA ILE A 239 12.18 0.07 0.82
C ILE A 239 12.20 1.59 0.63
N ALA A 240 13.29 2.16 0.11
CA ALA A 240 13.38 3.58 -0.19
C ALA A 240 12.31 4.05 -1.19
N ALA A 241 11.99 3.24 -2.21
CA ALA A 241 10.93 3.54 -3.18
C ALA A 241 9.52 3.46 -2.59
N GLN A 242 9.27 2.62 -1.58
CA GLN A 242 8.03 2.68 -0.79
C GLN A 242 7.92 3.97 0.04
N ILE A 243 9.06 4.60 0.30
CA ILE A 243 9.16 5.85 1.08
C ILE A 243 9.25 7.07 0.15
N ASP A 244 9.49 6.88 -1.15
CA ASP A 244 9.54 7.95 -2.15
C ASP A 244 8.12 8.40 -2.53
N VAL A 245 7.56 9.24 -1.65
CA VAL A 245 6.22 9.80 -1.78
C VAL A 245 6.07 10.60 -3.07
N GLU A 246 7.11 11.31 -3.52
CA GLU A 246 7.02 12.15 -4.73
C GLU A 246 6.95 11.32 -6.01
N ALA A 247 7.76 10.26 -6.12
CA ALA A 247 7.65 9.33 -7.23
C ALA A 247 6.27 8.66 -7.28
N LEU A 248 5.71 8.30 -6.11
CA LEU A 248 4.37 7.72 -5.99
C LEU A 248 3.28 8.71 -6.43
N VAL A 249 3.33 9.96 -5.97
CA VAL A 249 2.40 11.03 -6.39
C VAL A 249 2.41 11.16 -7.92
N GLY A 250 3.58 11.21 -8.54
CA GLY A 250 3.70 11.28 -10.00
C GLY A 250 3.14 10.06 -10.74
N GLN A 251 3.26 8.86 -10.17
CA GLN A 251 2.64 7.64 -10.73
C GLN A 251 1.12 7.66 -10.62
N VAL A 252 0.58 8.06 -9.47
CA VAL A 252 -0.87 8.15 -9.22
C VAL A 252 -1.52 9.20 -10.12
N ARG A 253 -0.89 10.38 -10.32
CA ARG A 253 -1.39 11.40 -11.27
C ARG A 253 -1.46 10.87 -12.71
N ARG A 254 -0.41 10.18 -13.17
CA ARG A 254 -0.41 9.55 -14.52
C ARG A 254 -1.49 8.48 -14.64
N TYR A 255 -1.72 7.72 -13.57
CA TYR A 255 -2.78 6.74 -13.51
C TYR A 255 -4.17 7.40 -13.60
N ALA A 256 -4.43 8.44 -12.80
CA ALA A 256 -5.68 9.20 -12.84
C ALA A 256 -6.00 9.75 -14.24
N ARG A 257 -4.98 10.29 -14.94
CA ARG A 257 -5.14 10.75 -16.33
C ARG A 257 -5.56 9.61 -17.27
N ARG A 258 -4.92 8.45 -17.16
CA ARG A 258 -5.29 7.27 -17.99
C ARG A 258 -6.72 6.82 -17.71
N VAL A 259 -7.13 6.76 -16.44
CA VAL A 259 -8.51 6.44 -16.06
C VAL A 259 -9.48 7.43 -16.71
N ALA A 260 -9.20 8.73 -16.61
CA ALA A 260 -10.08 9.75 -17.17
C ALA A 260 -10.24 9.67 -18.70
N VAL A 261 -9.18 9.28 -19.42
CA VAL A 261 -9.19 9.13 -20.90
C VAL A 261 -9.83 7.82 -21.34
N THR A 262 -9.59 6.72 -20.61
CA THR A 262 -10.13 5.40 -20.94
C THR A 262 -11.59 5.23 -20.55
N TRP A 263 -12.15 6.19 -19.80
CA TRP A 263 -13.51 6.15 -19.34
C TRP A 263 -14.53 6.50 -20.45
N VAL A 264 -15.39 5.52 -20.78
CA VAL A 264 -16.29 5.51 -21.95
C VAL A 264 -17.72 6.05 -21.67
N GLU A 265 -18.09 6.35 -20.42
CA GLU A 265 -19.45 6.83 -20.09
C GLU A 265 -19.72 8.28 -20.53
N PRO A 266 -21.01 8.69 -20.64
CA PRO A 266 -21.44 9.72 -21.59
C PRO A 266 -20.67 11.03 -21.46
N TRP A 267 -20.55 11.72 -22.59
CA TRP A 267 -19.83 12.97 -22.70
C TRP A 267 -20.25 13.93 -21.56
N CYS A 268 -19.27 14.37 -20.79
CA CYS A 268 -19.45 15.36 -19.75
C CYS A 268 -18.31 16.36 -19.86
N PRO A 269 -18.58 17.67 -19.87
CA PRO A 269 -17.55 18.69 -19.99
C PRO A 269 -16.57 18.67 -18.81
N ARG A 270 -16.94 18.06 -17.68
CA ARG A 270 -16.10 17.94 -16.49
C ARG A 270 -16.18 16.55 -15.90
N ARG A 271 -15.04 15.89 -15.73
CA ARG A 271 -14.92 14.55 -15.11
C ARG A 271 -14.15 14.65 -13.80
N TYR A 272 -14.55 13.88 -12.80
CA TYR A 272 -13.88 13.80 -11.52
C TYR A 272 -13.24 12.43 -11.35
N VAL A 273 -11.96 12.40 -10.97
CA VAL A 273 -11.24 11.18 -10.61
C VAL A 273 -10.71 11.35 -9.18
N VAL A 274 -11.16 10.49 -8.27
CA VAL A 274 -10.77 10.52 -6.87
C VAL A 274 -9.90 9.29 -6.56
N LEU A 275 -8.65 9.50 -6.15
CA LEU A 275 -7.72 8.44 -5.72
C LEU A 275 -7.16 8.76 -4.33
N GLY A 276 -6.97 7.76 -3.46
CA GLY A 276 -6.45 7.95 -2.09
C GLY A 276 -5.03 7.42 -1.83
N HIS A 277 -4.36 6.88 -2.85
CA HIS A 277 -3.15 6.04 -2.67
C HIS A 277 -1.89 6.78 -2.23
N SER A 278 -1.69 8.04 -2.64
CA SER A 278 -0.40 8.74 -2.40
C SER A 278 -0.26 9.35 -1.00
N HIS A 279 -1.31 9.32 -0.18
CA HIS A 279 -1.35 9.93 1.16
C HIS A 279 -1.10 11.45 1.23
N ARG A 280 -0.86 12.10 0.08
CA ARG A 280 -0.75 13.55 -0.06
C ARG A 280 -2.06 14.12 -0.58
N ALA A 281 -2.65 15.00 0.20
CA ALA A 281 -3.86 15.70 -0.21
C ALA A 281 -3.57 16.58 -1.44
N GLU A 282 -4.41 16.49 -2.45
CA GLU A 282 -4.21 17.19 -3.72
C GLU A 282 -5.53 17.44 -4.46
N ALA A 283 -5.61 18.59 -5.12
CA ALA A 283 -6.60 18.86 -6.16
C ALA A 283 -5.88 19.40 -7.40
N CYS A 284 -6.11 18.79 -8.55
CA CYS A 284 -5.56 19.23 -9.83
C CYS A 284 -6.67 19.27 -10.88
N GLU A 285 -6.63 20.25 -11.76
CA GLU A 285 -7.49 20.29 -12.94
C GLU A 285 -6.64 20.23 -14.21
N TRP A 286 -6.98 19.30 -15.10
CA TRP A 286 -6.38 19.16 -16.41
C TRP A 286 -7.41 19.56 -17.44
N VAL A 287 -7.23 20.73 -18.04
CA VAL A 287 -8.12 21.27 -19.08
C VAL A 287 -7.67 20.71 -20.42
N GLY A 288 -8.57 20.02 -21.12
CA GLY A 288 -8.41 19.65 -22.53
C GLY A 288 -9.37 20.45 -23.41
N GLU A 289 -9.23 20.31 -24.73
CA GLU A 289 -10.05 21.05 -25.70
C GLU A 289 -11.55 20.74 -25.62
N ARG A 290 -11.90 19.50 -25.23
CA ARG A 290 -13.29 19.00 -25.23
C ARG A 290 -13.88 18.69 -23.86
N HIS A 291 -13.04 18.59 -22.83
CA HIS A 291 -13.43 18.29 -21.45
C HIS A 291 -12.31 18.65 -20.46
N SER A 292 -12.67 18.97 -19.22
CA SER A 292 -11.73 19.08 -18.10
C SER A 292 -11.80 17.85 -17.19
N VAL A 293 -10.65 17.46 -16.64
CA VAL A 293 -10.52 16.38 -15.67
C VAL A 293 -10.06 16.97 -14.35
N VAL A 294 -10.85 16.81 -13.31
CA VAL A 294 -10.51 17.18 -11.94
C VAL A 294 -10.06 15.93 -11.20
N TYR A 295 -8.77 15.89 -10.85
CA TYR A 295 -8.20 14.87 -9.99
C TYR A 295 -8.19 15.35 -8.54
N LEU A 296 -8.69 14.50 -7.64
CA LEU A 296 -8.79 14.77 -6.21
C LEU A 296 -8.16 13.63 -5.42
N ASN A 297 -7.39 13.98 -4.39
CA ASN A 297 -6.84 13.05 -3.44
C ASN A 297 -7.07 13.58 -2.02
N PRO A 298 -7.81 12.86 -1.16
CA PRO A 298 -8.05 13.28 0.22
C PRO A 298 -6.79 13.25 1.10
N GLY A 299 -5.73 12.56 0.68
CA GLY A 299 -4.53 12.35 1.48
C GLY A 299 -4.73 11.31 2.58
N ALA A 300 -3.82 11.31 3.56
CA ALA A 300 -3.89 10.42 4.72
C ALA A 300 -4.93 10.87 5.75
N TRP A 301 -5.52 9.90 6.43
CA TRP A 301 -6.41 10.12 7.58
C TRP A 301 -5.67 10.27 8.89
N LEU A 302 -4.38 9.92 8.94
CA LEU A 302 -3.55 10.12 10.12
C LEU A 302 -2.91 11.51 10.05
N PRO A 303 -3.04 12.35 11.09
CA PRO A 303 -2.37 13.64 11.13
C PRO A 303 -0.85 13.43 11.04
N GLN A 304 -0.18 14.10 10.10
CA GLN A 304 1.27 14.12 10.04
C GLN A 304 1.78 15.19 11.01
N ALA A 305 2.47 14.78 12.08
CA ALA A 305 2.93 15.70 13.10
C ALA A 305 4.08 16.63 12.67
N ASP A 306 4.82 16.25 11.62
CA ASP A 306 6.03 16.96 11.18
C ASP A 306 5.91 17.53 9.75
N GLY A 307 4.68 17.85 9.30
CA GLY A 307 4.42 18.46 7.99
C GLY A 307 4.04 19.94 8.10
N PRO A 308 4.23 20.76 7.04
CA PRO A 308 3.63 22.09 6.97
C PRO A 308 2.11 22.03 7.22
N ALA A 309 1.53 23.10 7.78
CA ALA A 309 0.20 23.13 8.40
C ALA A 309 -0.96 22.58 7.53
N ASP A 310 -0.77 22.58 6.22
CA ASP A 310 -1.64 22.04 5.18
C ASP A 310 -1.68 20.49 5.10
N LEU A 311 -0.75 19.78 5.75
CA LEU A 311 -0.69 18.31 5.87
C LEU A 311 -1.15 17.76 7.24
N VAL A 312 -1.55 18.63 8.16
CA VAL A 312 -1.78 18.26 9.57
C VAL A 312 -3.21 17.73 9.80
N ALA A 313 -4.20 18.15 9.01
CA ALA A 313 -5.59 17.75 9.20
C ALA A 313 -6.05 16.71 8.15
N PRO A 314 -6.71 15.62 8.56
CA PRO A 314 -7.37 14.70 7.65
C PRO A 314 -8.31 15.46 6.73
N ARG A 315 -8.33 15.14 5.43
CA ARG A 315 -9.24 15.79 4.48
C ARG A 315 -10.18 14.78 3.86
N PHE A 316 -11.32 15.26 3.39
CA PHE A 316 -12.26 14.47 2.61
C PHE A 316 -12.71 15.25 1.38
N VAL A 317 -13.17 14.50 0.39
CA VAL A 317 -13.69 15.06 -0.85
C VAL A 317 -15.20 15.19 -0.72
N TRP A 318 -15.70 16.40 -0.89
CA TRP A 318 -17.13 16.68 -1.03
C TRP A 318 -17.44 16.96 -2.50
N LEU A 319 -18.44 16.28 -3.04
CA LEU A 319 -18.92 16.46 -4.42
C LEU A 319 -20.41 16.79 -4.39
N ALA A 320 -20.78 17.88 -5.05
CA ALA A 320 -22.18 18.29 -5.18
C ALA A 320 -22.73 17.86 -6.54
N ARG A 321 -23.91 17.23 -6.52
CA ARG A 321 -24.65 16.82 -7.72
C ARG A 321 -25.76 17.84 -8.02
N ARG A 322 -25.95 18.16 -9.30
CA ARG A 322 -27.09 18.93 -9.84
C ARG A 322 -27.64 18.19 -11.05
N GLY A 323 -28.89 17.73 -10.97
CA GLY A 323 -29.44 16.82 -11.98
C GLY A 323 -28.63 15.53 -12.05
N ASP A 324 -28.15 15.17 -13.23
CA ASP A 324 -27.42 13.91 -13.45
C ASP A 324 -25.90 14.02 -13.37
N ALA A 325 -25.35 15.20 -13.10
CA ALA A 325 -23.91 15.40 -13.04
C ALA A 325 -23.47 16.03 -11.71
N TYR A 326 -22.25 15.68 -11.30
CA TYR A 326 -21.52 16.39 -10.27
C TYR A 326 -20.93 17.65 -10.88
N VAL A 327 -21.09 18.77 -10.18
CA VAL A 327 -20.79 20.12 -10.71
C VAL A 327 -19.86 20.93 -9.83
N ARG A 328 -19.72 20.56 -8.55
CA ARG A 328 -18.85 21.23 -7.58
C ARG A 328 -18.07 20.20 -6.79
N HIS A 329 -16.85 20.57 -6.43
CA HIS A 329 -16.00 19.79 -5.56
C HIS A 329 -15.37 20.69 -4.50
N ARG A 330 -15.09 20.12 -3.32
CA ARG A 330 -14.27 20.74 -2.28
C ARG A 330 -13.41 19.67 -1.63
N LEU A 331 -12.19 20.04 -1.29
CA LEU A 331 -11.29 19.23 -0.46
C LEU A 331 -11.24 19.86 0.93
N LEU A 332 -12.05 19.34 1.84
CA LEU A 332 -12.33 19.95 3.13
C LEU A 332 -11.50 19.26 4.23
N PRO A 333 -10.90 20.01 5.16
CA PRO A 333 -10.34 19.41 6.36
C PRO A 333 -11.48 18.90 7.25
N LEU A 334 -11.25 17.83 8.01
CA LEU A 334 -12.24 17.22 8.89
C LEU A 334 -12.80 18.22 9.92
N GLY A 335 -11.98 19.16 10.39
CA GLY A 335 -12.40 20.22 11.31
C GLY A 335 -13.38 21.24 10.71
N ALA A 336 -13.48 21.36 9.38
CA ALA A 336 -14.39 22.32 8.73
C ALA A 336 -15.85 21.84 8.62
N VAL A 337 -16.15 20.62 9.08
CA VAL A 337 -17.50 20.01 9.02
C VAL A 337 -18.15 19.90 10.39
N ALA A 338 -17.43 20.26 11.45
CA ALA A 338 -17.90 20.12 12.83
C ALA A 338 -18.89 21.22 13.25
N HIS A 339 -19.38 22.04 12.32
CA HIS A 339 -20.26 23.19 12.57
C HIS A 339 -21.43 23.22 11.59
#